data_AF-A0A2N2XJ79-F1
#
_entry.id   AF-A0A2N2XJ79-F1
#
_cell.length_a   1.000
_cell.length_b   1.000
_cell.length_c   1.000
_cell.angle_alpha   90.00
_cell.angle_beta   90.00
_cell.angle_gamma   90.00
#
_symmetry.space_group_name_H-M   'P 1'
#
loop_
_entity.id
_entity.type
_entity.pdbx_description
1 polymer ?
#
loop_
_entity_poly.entity_id
_entity_poly.type
_entity_poly.pdbx_seq_one_letter_code
_entity_poly.pdbx_strand_id
1 'polypeptide(L)'
;FIRYCDSFNIPLVTLVDLPGYLPGVDQEYAGVIRHGAKMLYAYSEATVPKITLILRKAYGGGYIAMCSHHLKADFVFAWPTAEIAVMGPEGAANIIFRKEITEAENPEEMRRQKIDEYKDKFANPYVAAAYGYVDAVIEPAETRHFLTHALEISQNKAEQRPWKKKTLKKNSLLFLITSKFFMLRRVTIKPLSPIGLKTGRRKSLRNQISLRRFQERSARYL
;
A
#
# COMPACT_ATOMS: atom_id res chain seq x y z
N PHE A 1 2.91 -6.51 -0.48
CA PHE A 1 1.69 -7.25 -0.80
C PHE A 1 0.99 -6.70 -2.04
N ILE A 2 0.32 -5.54 -1.98
CA ILE A 2 -0.45 -4.94 -3.09
C ILE A 2 0.29 -5.00 -4.45
N ARG A 3 1.51 -4.44 -4.53
CA ARG A 3 2.29 -4.43 -5.79
C ARG A 3 2.70 -5.82 -6.28
N TYR A 4 2.82 -6.79 -5.37
CA TYR A 4 3.09 -8.17 -5.74
C TYR A 4 1.86 -8.76 -6.40
N CYS A 5 0.68 -8.66 -5.76
CA CYS A 5 -0.59 -9.11 -6.32
C CYS A 5 -0.84 -8.48 -7.70
N ASP A 6 -0.64 -7.17 -7.82
CA ASP A 6 -0.77 -6.45 -9.09
C ASP A 6 0.18 -6.97 -10.18
N SER A 7 1.44 -7.26 -9.83
CA SER A 7 2.42 -7.79 -10.78
C SER A 7 2.11 -9.22 -11.27
N PHE A 8 1.32 -9.97 -10.52
CA PHE A 8 0.94 -11.35 -10.83
C PHE A 8 -0.55 -11.49 -11.18
N ASN A 9 -1.23 -10.37 -11.46
CA ASN A 9 -2.65 -10.34 -11.83
C ASN A 9 -3.59 -10.98 -10.78
N ILE A 10 -3.24 -10.85 -9.51
CA ILE A 10 -4.06 -11.36 -8.39
C ILE A 10 -5.00 -10.23 -7.93
N PRO A 11 -6.33 -10.43 -7.95
CA PRO A 11 -7.30 -9.46 -7.44
C PRO A 11 -7.07 -9.08 -5.99
N LEU A 12 -7.44 -7.86 -5.62
CA LEU A 12 -7.31 -7.32 -4.28
C LEU A 12 -8.69 -7.13 -3.65
N VAL A 13 -8.93 -7.80 -2.53
CA VAL A 13 -10.10 -7.58 -1.67
C VAL A 13 -9.62 -6.96 -0.38
N THR A 14 -10.10 -5.76 -0.06
CA THR A 14 -9.68 -4.98 1.10
C THR A 14 -10.82 -4.88 2.10
N LEU A 15 -10.59 -5.33 3.33
CA LEU A 15 -11.54 -5.21 4.43
C LEU A 15 -11.14 -4.03 5.33
N VAL A 16 -12.07 -3.12 5.59
CA VAL A 16 -11.79 -1.85 6.29
C VAL A 16 -12.51 -1.79 7.64
N ASP A 17 -11.71 -1.76 8.71
CA ASP A 17 -12.10 -1.30 10.05
C ASP A 17 -10.91 -0.58 10.67
N LEU A 18 -10.76 0.71 10.35
CA LEU A 18 -9.62 1.53 10.72
C LEU A 18 -10.06 2.91 11.25
N PRO A 19 -9.73 3.26 12.51
CA PRO A 19 -10.02 4.57 13.07
C PRO A 19 -9.02 5.67 12.66
N GLY A 20 -7.93 5.31 11.97
CA GLY A 20 -6.90 6.25 11.53
C GLY A 20 -5.48 5.69 11.67
N TYR A 21 -4.49 6.57 11.56
CA TYR A 21 -3.09 6.25 11.84
C TYR A 21 -2.82 6.31 13.35
N LEU A 22 -1.84 5.52 13.80
CA LEU A 22 -1.40 5.55 15.20
C LEU A 22 -0.74 6.90 15.49
N PRO A 23 -1.27 7.71 16.44
CA PRO A 23 -0.62 8.95 16.84
C PRO A 23 0.63 8.65 17.67
N GLY A 24 1.67 9.46 17.50
CA GLY A 24 2.88 9.38 18.32
C GLY A 24 4.07 10.05 17.68
N VAL A 25 4.87 10.75 18.49
CA VAL A 25 6.09 11.44 18.06
C VAL A 25 7.07 10.47 17.40
N ASP A 26 7.17 9.25 17.92
CA ASP A 26 8.02 8.20 17.35
C ASP A 26 7.58 7.78 15.94
N GLN A 27 6.27 7.79 15.65
CA GLN A 27 5.75 7.46 14.32
C GLN A 27 6.10 8.55 13.31
N GLU A 28 6.06 9.81 13.73
CA GLU A 28 6.48 10.94 12.90
C GLU A 28 7.98 10.87 12.58
N TYR A 29 8.83 10.63 13.57
CA TYR A 29 10.27 10.45 13.35
C TYR A 29 10.61 9.20 12.54
N ALA A 30 9.86 8.11 12.70
CA ALA A 30 9.95 6.91 11.85
C ALA A 30 9.47 7.18 10.40
N GLY A 31 8.90 8.35 10.14
CA GLY A 31 8.49 8.79 8.81
C GLY A 31 7.18 8.16 8.36
N VAL A 32 6.17 8.11 9.24
CA VAL A 32 4.83 7.58 8.94
C VAL A 32 4.25 8.17 7.66
N ILE A 33 4.48 9.45 7.37
CA ILE A 33 4.04 10.13 6.14
C ILE A 33 4.57 9.42 4.89
N ARG A 34 5.88 9.16 4.83
CA ARG A 34 6.52 8.49 3.68
C ARG A 34 6.10 7.03 3.58
N HIS A 35 5.79 6.39 4.72
CA HIS A 35 5.33 5.01 4.76
C HIS A 35 3.87 4.86 4.32
N GLY A 36 2.97 5.71 4.82
CA GLY A 36 1.57 5.78 4.39
C GLY A 36 1.44 6.11 2.90
N ALA A 37 2.29 7.00 2.38
CA ALA A 37 2.32 7.31 0.94
C ALA A 37 2.63 6.07 0.07
N LYS A 38 3.32 5.04 0.59
CA LYS A 38 3.57 3.78 -0.16
C LYS A 38 2.27 3.01 -0.39
N MET A 39 1.34 3.03 0.57
CA MET A 39 0.02 2.40 0.44
C MET A 39 -0.80 3.11 -0.63
N LEU A 40 -0.89 4.44 -0.54
CA LEU A 40 -1.56 5.28 -1.54
C LEU A 40 -1.00 5.02 -2.94
N TYR A 41 0.33 5.02 -3.07
CA TYR A 41 1.01 4.76 -4.34
C TYR A 41 0.71 3.35 -4.87
N ALA A 42 0.74 2.34 -4.01
CA ALA A 42 0.54 0.95 -4.40
C ALA A 42 -0.88 0.71 -4.95
N TYR A 43 -1.92 1.18 -4.25
CA TYR A 43 -3.29 1.10 -4.76
C TYR A 43 -3.51 1.97 -6.00
N SER A 44 -2.97 3.20 -6.00
CA SER A 44 -3.09 4.12 -7.13
C SER A 44 -2.35 3.65 -8.38
N GLU A 45 -1.34 2.77 -8.27
CA GLU A 45 -0.63 2.16 -9.41
C GLU A 45 -1.30 0.86 -9.87
N ALA A 46 -1.98 0.14 -8.97
CA ALA A 46 -2.53 -1.18 -9.27
C ALA A 46 -3.67 -1.12 -10.31
N THR A 47 -3.60 -2.03 -11.28
CA THR A 47 -4.55 -2.18 -12.40
C THR A 47 -5.41 -3.43 -12.27
N VAL A 48 -5.04 -4.37 -11.40
CA VAL A 48 -5.89 -5.53 -11.07
C VAL A 48 -7.27 -5.10 -10.55
N PRO A 49 -8.26 -6.02 -10.54
CA PRO A 49 -9.51 -5.79 -9.84
C PRO A 49 -9.28 -5.46 -8.36
N LYS A 50 -9.90 -4.38 -7.90
CA LYS A 50 -9.82 -3.87 -6.53
C LYS A 50 -11.23 -3.73 -5.97
N ILE A 51 -11.54 -4.51 -4.95
CA ILE A 51 -12.82 -4.48 -4.25
C ILE A 51 -12.57 -4.11 -2.80
N THR A 52 -13.36 -3.19 -2.29
CA THR A 52 -13.25 -2.71 -0.90
C THR A 52 -14.56 -2.98 -0.18
N LEU A 53 -14.48 -3.57 1.01
CA LEU A 53 -15.61 -3.77 1.90
C LEU A 53 -15.34 -3.05 3.22
N ILE A 54 -16.20 -2.09 3.55
CA ILE A 54 -16.13 -1.34 4.80
C ILE A 54 -17.00 -2.04 5.83
N LEU A 55 -16.36 -2.60 6.85
CA LEU A 55 -17.03 -3.38 7.89
C LEU A 55 -17.62 -2.45 8.97
N ARG A 56 -16.80 -1.52 9.43
CA ARG A 56 -17.14 -0.59 10.50
C ARG A 56 -16.41 0.73 10.31
N LYS A 57 -15.29 1.00 10.98
CA LYS A 57 -14.69 2.35 10.98
C LYS A 57 -13.89 2.61 9.71
N ALA A 58 -14.06 3.79 9.12
CA ALA A 58 -13.28 4.25 7.98
C ALA A 58 -13.09 5.77 8.05
N TYR A 59 -12.03 6.20 8.74
CA TYR A 59 -11.83 7.62 9.01
C TYR A 59 -10.66 8.25 8.22
N GLY A 60 -10.92 9.44 7.68
CA GLY A 60 -9.92 10.36 7.14
C GLY A 60 -8.95 9.77 6.13
N GLY A 61 -7.67 10.09 6.28
CA GLY A 61 -6.62 9.58 5.38
C GLY A 61 -6.44 8.07 5.43
N GLY A 62 -6.90 7.42 6.50
CA GLY A 62 -6.90 5.97 6.64
C GLY A 62 -7.90 5.29 5.69
N TYR A 63 -9.13 5.82 5.61
CA TYR A 63 -10.13 5.40 4.62
C TYR A 63 -9.57 5.49 3.20
N ILE A 64 -8.95 6.62 2.85
CA ILE A 64 -8.38 6.81 1.51
C ILE A 64 -7.28 5.77 1.25
N ALA A 65 -6.38 5.57 2.22
CA ALA A 65 -5.26 4.62 2.11
C ALA A 65 -5.69 3.16 1.95
N MET A 66 -6.91 2.81 2.38
CA MET A 66 -7.48 1.46 2.28
C MET A 66 -8.29 1.26 1.00
N CYS A 67 -7.79 1.80 -0.12
CA CYS A 67 -8.40 1.64 -1.45
C CYS A 67 -9.86 2.13 -1.51
N SER A 68 -10.08 3.38 -1.12
CA SER A 68 -11.37 4.05 -1.37
C SER A 68 -11.70 4.18 -2.86
N HIS A 69 -12.95 4.55 -3.18
CA HIS A 69 -13.38 4.90 -4.53
C HIS A 69 -12.42 5.92 -5.20
N HIS A 70 -11.91 6.89 -4.44
CA HIS A 70 -10.97 7.91 -4.93
C HIS A 70 -9.62 7.34 -5.41
N LEU A 71 -9.24 6.13 -4.95
CA LEU A 71 -8.07 5.40 -5.44
C LEU A 71 -8.42 4.39 -6.54
N LYS A 72 -9.57 4.59 -7.20
CA LYS A 72 -10.08 3.74 -8.28
C LYS A 72 -10.33 2.29 -7.86
N ALA A 73 -10.91 2.10 -6.68
CA ALA A 73 -11.57 0.84 -6.39
C ALA A 73 -12.66 0.60 -7.44
N ASP A 74 -12.76 -0.63 -7.93
CA ASP A 74 -13.75 -1.00 -8.95
C ASP A 74 -15.14 -1.17 -8.33
N PHE A 75 -15.17 -1.71 -7.10
CA PHE A 75 -16.37 -1.82 -6.29
C PHE A 75 -16.06 -1.50 -4.83
N VAL A 76 -16.93 -0.72 -4.20
CA VAL A 76 -16.89 -0.36 -2.78
C VAL A 76 -18.23 -0.71 -2.16
N PHE A 77 -18.21 -1.68 -1.25
CA PHE A 77 -19.35 -2.08 -0.45
C PHE A 77 -19.18 -1.60 0.98
N ALA A 78 -20.29 -1.34 1.66
CA ALA A 78 -20.29 -1.03 3.09
C ALA A 78 -21.35 -1.86 3.81
N TRP A 79 -21.07 -2.25 5.05
CA TRP A 79 -22.10 -2.76 5.94
C TRP A 79 -22.95 -1.61 6.50
N PRO A 80 -24.18 -1.88 6.99
CA PRO A 80 -25.01 -0.87 7.64
C PRO A 80 -24.33 -0.27 8.89
N THR A 81 -23.42 -1.03 9.51
CA THR A 81 -22.61 -0.63 10.67
C THR A 81 -21.38 0.20 10.31
N ALA A 82 -21.15 0.48 9.02
CA ALA A 82 -19.99 1.24 8.58
C ALA A 82 -20.08 2.71 8.98
N GLU A 83 -19.01 3.22 9.56
CA GLU A 83 -18.84 4.61 9.93
C GLU A 83 -17.78 5.26 9.04
N ILE A 84 -18.21 6.07 8.06
CA ILE A 84 -17.34 6.73 7.08
C ILE A 84 -17.33 8.23 7.39
N ALA A 85 -16.19 8.77 7.80
CA ALA A 85 -16.10 10.17 8.22
C ALA A 85 -14.72 10.77 7.93
N VAL A 86 -14.63 12.10 7.91
CA VAL A 86 -13.37 12.84 7.71
C VAL A 86 -12.43 12.65 8.90
N MET A 87 -12.98 12.57 10.11
CA MET A 87 -12.26 12.29 11.35
C MET A 87 -13.20 11.54 12.32
N GLY A 88 -12.67 11.08 13.46
CA GLY A 88 -13.50 10.43 14.47
C GLY A 88 -14.65 11.34 14.97
N PRO A 89 -15.86 10.80 15.20
CA PRO A 89 -17.04 11.59 15.57
C PRO A 89 -16.84 12.48 16.79
N GLU A 90 -16.13 12.01 17.80
CA GLU A 90 -15.82 12.77 19.01
C GLU A 90 -14.93 13.99 18.72
N GLY A 91 -13.89 13.81 17.92
CA GLY A 91 -13.02 14.91 17.48
C GLY A 91 -13.77 15.93 16.63
N ALA A 92 -14.63 15.46 15.72
CA ALA A 92 -15.44 16.33 14.88
C ALA A 92 -16.44 17.16 15.71
N ALA A 93 -17.18 16.52 16.62
CA ALA A 93 -18.18 17.19 17.44
C ALA A 93 -17.55 18.29 18.33
N ASN A 94 -16.39 18.02 18.93
CA ASN A 94 -15.66 18.98 19.76
C ASN A 94 -15.16 20.21 18.99
N ILE A 95 -14.96 20.10 17.68
CA ILE A 95 -14.52 21.21 16.84
C ILE A 95 -15.73 21.98 16.30
N ILE A 96 -16.72 21.27 15.77
CA ILE A 96 -17.89 21.87 15.10
C ILE A 96 -18.82 22.53 16.11
N PHE A 97 -19.16 21.81 17.19
CA PHE A 97 -20.13 22.24 18.20
C PHE A 97 -19.47 22.83 19.44
N ARG A 98 -18.22 23.31 19.32
CA ARG A 98 -17.41 23.79 20.45
C ARG A 98 -18.14 24.83 21.30
N LYS A 99 -18.79 25.80 20.66
CA LYS A 99 -19.53 26.88 21.34
C LYS A 99 -20.73 26.33 22.10
N GLU A 100 -21.59 25.57 21.43
CA GLU A 100 -22.78 24.93 22.02
C GLU A 100 -22.43 24.05 23.22
N ILE A 101 -21.32 23.30 23.14
CA ILE A 101 -20.85 22.46 24.25
C ILE A 101 -20.34 23.30 25.42
N THR A 102 -19.62 24.40 25.15
CA THR A 102 -19.01 25.23 26.21
C THR A 102 -20.04 26.11 26.92
N GLU A 103 -21.08 26.54 26.21
CA GLU A 103 -22.14 27.42 26.72
C GLU A 103 -23.31 26.65 27.37
N ALA A 104 -23.34 25.32 27.23
CA ALA A 104 -24.38 24.49 27.84
C ALA A 104 -24.25 24.40 29.37
N GLU A 105 -25.38 24.26 30.05
CA GLU A 105 -25.43 24.02 31.50
C GLU A 105 -24.73 22.70 31.89
N ASN A 106 -24.81 21.69 31.02
CA ASN A 106 -24.11 20.41 31.17
C ASN A 106 -23.30 20.08 29.90
N PRO A 107 -22.02 20.53 29.83
CA PRO A 107 -21.16 20.33 28.67
C PRO A 107 -20.95 18.86 28.28
N GLU A 108 -20.85 17.96 29.26
CA GLU A 108 -20.62 16.53 29.02
C GLU A 108 -21.81 15.86 28.35
N GLU A 109 -23.02 16.17 28.82
CA GLU A 109 -24.25 15.67 28.23
C GLU A 109 -24.48 16.25 26.83
N MET A 110 -24.27 17.56 26.66
CA MET A 110 -24.35 18.22 25.36
C MET A 110 -23.36 17.60 24.37
N ARG A 111 -22.11 17.33 24.80
CA ARG A 111 -21.11 16.67 23.94
C ARG A 111 -21.59 15.30 23.49
N ARG A 112 -22.11 14.46 24.38
CA ARG A 112 -22.62 13.14 24.02
C ARG A 112 -23.74 13.24 22.98
N GLN A 113 -24.72 14.13 23.21
CA GLN A 113 -25.81 14.38 22.27
C GLN A 113 -25.29 14.80 20.89
N LYS A 114 -24.30 15.71 20.84
CA LYS A 114 -23.71 16.19 19.58
C LYS A 114 -22.88 15.13 18.86
N ILE A 115 -22.25 14.22 19.59
CA ILE A 115 -21.54 13.08 18.99
C ILE A 115 -22.52 12.13 18.32
N ASP A 116 -23.63 11.79 18.99
CA ASP A 116 -24.64 10.90 18.44
C ASP A 116 -25.34 11.56 17.24
N GLU A 117 -25.69 12.85 17.35
CA GLU A 117 -26.22 13.64 16.24
C GLU A 117 -25.27 13.64 15.02
N TYR A 118 -23.96 13.79 15.25
CA TYR A 118 -22.96 13.76 14.19
C TYR A 118 -22.86 12.37 13.53
N LYS A 119 -22.88 11.30 14.33
CA LYS A 119 -22.85 9.94 13.82
C LYS A 119 -24.05 9.65 12.92
N ASP A 120 -25.24 9.98 13.40
CA ASP A 120 -26.49 9.70 12.69
C ASP A 120 -26.60 10.50 11.41
N LYS A 121 -26.17 11.77 11.41
CA LYS A 121 -26.28 12.64 10.22
C LYS A 121 -25.16 12.46 9.21
N PHE A 122 -23.92 12.23 9.66
CA PHE A 122 -22.75 12.34 8.79
C PHE A 122 -21.90 11.07 8.69
N ALA A 123 -21.80 10.28 9.76
CA ALA A 123 -20.89 9.13 9.78
C ALA A 123 -21.52 7.86 9.19
N ASN A 124 -22.83 7.82 8.95
CA ASN A 124 -23.50 6.65 8.39
C ASN A 124 -23.06 6.37 6.93
N PRO A 125 -23.17 5.11 6.45
CA PRO A 125 -22.67 4.75 5.12
C PRO A 125 -23.55 5.29 3.98
N TYR A 126 -24.79 5.67 4.27
CA TYR A 126 -25.75 6.17 3.27
C TYR A 126 -25.36 7.54 2.75
N VAL A 127 -24.68 8.37 3.54
CA VAL A 127 -24.11 9.64 3.06
C VAL A 127 -23.07 9.37 1.98
N ALA A 128 -22.14 8.44 2.21
CA ALA A 128 -21.13 8.07 1.24
C ALA A 128 -21.74 7.41 -0.02
N ALA A 129 -22.79 6.61 0.15
CA ALA A 129 -23.54 6.01 -0.96
C ALA A 129 -24.26 7.07 -1.80
N ALA A 130 -24.86 8.09 -1.17
CA ALA A 130 -25.54 9.19 -1.88
C ALA A 130 -24.58 10.01 -2.77
N TYR A 131 -23.30 10.10 -2.39
CA TYR A 131 -22.25 10.71 -3.22
C TYR A 131 -21.63 9.75 -4.25
N GLY A 132 -22.03 8.48 -4.28
CA GLY A 132 -21.46 7.47 -5.17
C GLY A 132 -20.05 7.00 -4.77
N TYR A 133 -19.62 7.23 -3.53
CA TYR A 133 -18.35 6.71 -3.03
C TYR A 133 -18.43 5.25 -2.58
N VAL A 134 -19.65 4.80 -2.28
CA VAL A 134 -20.00 3.42 -1.97
C VAL A 134 -21.04 2.99 -2.99
N ASP A 135 -20.82 1.87 -3.67
CA ASP A 135 -21.71 1.37 -4.72
C ASP A 135 -22.98 0.75 -4.13
N ALA A 136 -22.85 0.03 -3.00
CA ALA A 136 -23.99 -0.53 -2.27
C ALA A 136 -23.72 -0.68 -0.77
N VAL A 137 -24.76 -0.44 0.03
CA VAL A 137 -24.82 -0.86 1.43
C VAL A 137 -25.46 -2.25 1.47
N ILE A 138 -24.73 -3.25 1.96
CA ILE A 138 -25.12 -4.67 1.88
C ILE A 138 -25.16 -5.30 3.27
N GLU A 139 -26.03 -6.28 3.47
CA GLU A 139 -26.08 -7.01 4.73
C GLU A 139 -24.81 -7.87 4.93
N PRO A 140 -24.27 -8.01 6.16
CA PRO A 140 -23.07 -8.80 6.42
C PRO A 140 -23.14 -10.23 5.88
N ALA A 141 -24.32 -10.85 5.93
CA ALA A 141 -24.56 -12.21 5.42
C ALA A 141 -24.41 -12.33 3.90
N GLU A 142 -24.65 -11.24 3.15
CA GLU A 142 -24.60 -11.21 1.68
C GLU A 142 -23.20 -10.91 1.15
N THR A 143 -22.26 -10.54 2.03
CA THR A 143 -20.88 -10.16 1.69
C THR A 143 -20.25 -11.10 0.66
N ARG A 144 -20.32 -12.42 0.88
CA ARG A 144 -19.70 -13.40 -0.01
C ARG A 144 -20.30 -13.35 -1.42
N HIS A 145 -21.61 -13.22 -1.52
CA HIS A 145 -22.31 -13.17 -2.80
C HIS A 145 -21.87 -11.95 -3.61
N PHE A 146 -21.89 -10.76 -3.01
CA PHE A 146 -21.45 -9.52 -3.65
C PHE A 146 -19.98 -9.54 -4.04
N LEU A 147 -19.10 -10.05 -3.17
CA LEU A 147 -17.67 -10.15 -3.48
C LEU A 147 -17.39 -11.09 -4.64
N THR A 148 -18.02 -12.27 -4.67
CA THR A 148 -17.88 -13.21 -5.79
C THR A 148 -18.39 -12.61 -7.09
N HIS A 149 -19.57 -11.99 -7.06
CA HIS A 149 -20.14 -11.36 -8.25
C HIS A 149 -19.29 -10.20 -8.79
N ALA A 150 -18.78 -9.34 -7.90
CA ALA A 150 -17.87 -8.26 -8.27
C ALA A 150 -16.56 -8.78 -8.88
N LEU A 151 -16.01 -9.88 -8.36
CA LEU A 151 -14.84 -10.54 -8.94
C LEU A 151 -15.13 -11.11 -10.32
N GLU A 152 -16.30 -11.72 -10.53
CA GLU A 152 -16.73 -12.26 -11.83
C GLU A 152 -16.86 -11.18 -12.89
N ILE A 153 -17.51 -10.06 -12.57
CA ILE A 153 -17.67 -8.92 -13.50
C ILE A 153 -16.31 -8.33 -13.89
N SER A 154 -15.37 -8.28 -12.93
CA SER A 154 -14.07 -7.62 -13.12
C SER A 154 -12.98 -8.52 -13.70
N GLN A 155 -13.28 -9.78 -14.06
CA GLN A 155 -12.28 -10.72 -14.59
C GLN A 155 -11.55 -10.22 -15.84
N ASN A 156 -12.27 -9.53 -16.73
CA ASN A 156 -11.73 -9.02 -17.99
C ASN A 156 -11.32 -7.54 -17.92
N LYS A 157 -11.14 -7.00 -16.70
CA LYS A 157 -10.73 -5.61 -16.51
C LYS A 157 -9.39 -5.35 -17.20
N ALA A 158 -9.36 -4.31 -18.05
CA ALA A 158 -8.14 -3.77 -18.63
C ALA A 158 -8.07 -2.26 -18.36
N GLU A 159 -7.04 -1.82 -17.64
CA GLU A 159 -6.79 -0.40 -17.37
C GLU A 159 -5.45 0.02 -17.98
N GLN A 160 -5.47 0.99 -18.90
CA GLN A 160 -4.24 1.55 -19.44
C GLN A 160 -3.63 2.59 -18.49
N ARG A 161 -2.30 2.63 -18.46
CA ARG A 161 -1.55 3.63 -17.69
C ARG A 161 -0.69 4.47 -18.62
N PRO A 162 -0.47 5.76 -18.27
CA PRO A 162 0.49 6.59 -18.97
C PRO A 162 1.86 5.91 -19.02
N TRP A 163 2.50 5.96 -20.18
CA TRP A 163 3.83 5.38 -20.35
C TRP A 163 4.85 6.10 -19.46
N LYS A 164 5.59 5.33 -18.66
CA LYS A 164 6.67 5.83 -17.80
C LYS A 164 7.80 4.81 -17.70
N LYS A 165 9.05 5.26 -17.76
CA LYS A 165 10.20 4.42 -17.40
C LYS A 165 10.19 4.19 -15.88
N LYS A 166 10.00 2.95 -15.43
CA LYS A 166 10.12 2.62 -14.00
C LYS A 166 11.59 2.46 -13.65
N THR A 167 12.16 3.38 -12.87
CA THR A 167 13.51 3.22 -12.33
C THR A 167 13.47 2.11 -11.28
N LEU A 168 13.93 0.91 -11.63
CA LEU A 168 14.24 -0.12 -10.63
C LEU A 168 15.30 0.49 -9.70
N LYS A 169 14.96 0.73 -8.42
CA LYS A 169 15.98 1.07 -7.42
C LYS A 169 17.00 -0.06 -7.45
N LYS A 170 18.26 0.25 -7.78
CA LYS A 170 19.36 -0.69 -8.07
C LYS A 170 19.62 -1.76 -6.97
N ASN A 171 19.03 -1.63 -5.79
CA ASN A 171 19.30 -2.50 -4.65
C ASN A 171 18.56 -3.85 -4.68
N SER A 172 17.49 -4.02 -5.48
CA SER A 172 16.75 -5.30 -5.54
C SER A 172 17.29 -6.28 -6.59
N LEU A 173 18.03 -5.81 -7.60
CA LEU A 173 18.56 -6.67 -8.66
C LEU A 173 19.81 -7.45 -8.20
N LEU A 174 20.53 -6.93 -7.20
CA LEU A 174 21.70 -7.62 -6.63
C LEU A 174 21.31 -8.90 -5.87
N PHE A 175 20.06 -9.02 -5.39
CA PHE A 175 19.58 -10.20 -4.67
C PHE A 175 19.17 -11.37 -5.59
N LEU A 176 18.66 -11.06 -6.79
CA LEU A 176 18.31 -12.09 -7.77
C LEU A 176 19.54 -12.63 -8.52
N ILE A 177 20.55 -11.79 -8.75
CA ILE A 177 21.76 -12.20 -9.48
C ILE A 177 22.67 -13.07 -8.58
N THR A 178 22.71 -12.85 -7.27
CA THR A 178 23.50 -13.68 -6.34
C THR A 178 22.89 -15.06 -6.09
N SER A 179 21.56 -15.19 -6.06
CA SER A 179 20.90 -16.49 -5.86
C SER A 179 21.04 -17.44 -7.06
N LYS A 180 21.05 -16.91 -8.28
CA LYS A 180 21.23 -17.73 -9.49
C LYS A 180 22.68 -18.20 -9.70
N PHE A 181 23.66 -17.49 -9.15
CA PHE A 181 25.08 -17.84 -9.27
C PHE A 181 25.50 -18.93 -8.27
N PHE A 182 24.83 -19.04 -7.12
CA PHE A 182 25.12 -20.06 -6.10
C PHE A 182 24.60 -21.46 -6.47
N MET A 183 23.53 -21.53 -7.27
CA MET A 183 22.89 -22.80 -7.63
C MET A 183 23.59 -23.56 -8.78
N LEU A 184 24.47 -22.90 -9.55
CA LEU A 184 25.15 -23.47 -10.73
C LEU A 184 26.58 -23.98 -10.45
N ARG A 185 27.07 -23.97 -9.21
CA ARG A 185 28.43 -24.40 -8.85
C ARG A 185 28.58 -25.80 -8.24
N ARG A 186 27.51 -26.60 -8.19
CA ARG A 186 27.60 -28.04 -7.82
C ARG A 186 27.40 -28.93 -9.05
N VAL A 187 28.30 -28.84 -10.01
CA VAL A 187 28.56 -29.94 -10.95
C VAL A 187 30.04 -30.28 -10.82
N THR A 188 30.27 -31.42 -10.21
CA THR A 188 31.56 -32.07 -9.96
C THR A 188 32.26 -32.37 -11.29
N ILE A 189 33.36 -31.68 -11.56
CA ILE A 189 34.30 -32.06 -12.63
C ILE A 189 35.45 -32.82 -11.96
N LYS A 190 35.57 -34.12 -12.28
CA LYS A 190 36.73 -34.97 -11.92
C LYS A 190 38.00 -34.40 -12.55
N PRO A 191 39.15 -34.39 -11.86
CA PRO A 191 40.41 -33.97 -12.45
C PRO A 191 40.97 -35.09 -13.36
N LEU A 192 41.25 -34.75 -14.61
CA LEU A 192 42.11 -35.53 -15.50
C LEU A 192 43.55 -35.03 -15.35
N SER A 193 44.50 -35.97 -15.34
CA SER A 193 45.93 -35.81 -15.08
C SER A 193 46.67 -34.98 -16.15
N PRO A 194 47.85 -34.40 -15.83
CA PRO A 194 48.52 -33.44 -16.70
C PRO A 194 49.42 -34.15 -17.72
N ILE A 195 49.20 -33.90 -19.00
CA ILE A 195 50.20 -34.11 -20.05
C ILE A 195 50.77 -32.76 -20.43
N GLY A 196 52.05 -32.57 -20.14
CA GLY A 196 52.79 -31.36 -20.45
C GLY A 196 53.23 -31.30 -21.90
N LEU A 197 53.29 -30.09 -22.45
CA LEU A 197 54.26 -29.71 -23.48
C LEU A 197 54.48 -28.20 -23.47
N LYS A 198 55.74 -27.86 -23.73
CA LYS A 198 56.45 -26.61 -23.42
C LYS A 198 56.23 -25.49 -24.45
N THR A 199 56.66 -24.30 -24.00
CA THR A 199 57.30 -23.18 -24.73
C THR A 199 56.45 -22.08 -25.37
N GLY A 200 56.79 -20.82 -25.03
CA GLY A 200 56.84 -19.74 -26.03
C GLY A 200 56.25 -18.36 -25.72
N ARG A 201 57.00 -17.54 -24.95
CA ARG A 201 57.16 -16.06 -25.08
C ARG A 201 56.00 -15.05 -24.89
N ARG A 202 56.38 -14.01 -24.13
CA ARG A 202 56.02 -12.57 -24.12
C ARG A 202 54.92 -12.06 -23.17
N LYS A 203 55.41 -11.41 -22.11
CA LYS A 203 54.72 -10.46 -21.21
C LYS A 203 54.05 -9.32 -22.00
N SER A 204 52.85 -8.93 -21.57
CA SER A 204 52.25 -7.61 -21.82
C SER A 204 51.62 -7.10 -20.51
N LEU A 205 52.21 -6.04 -19.99
CA LEU A 205 52.09 -5.51 -18.63
C LEU A 205 51.07 -4.35 -18.61
N ARG A 206 49.82 -4.58 -19.03
CA ARG A 206 48.81 -3.50 -19.17
C ARG A 206 47.56 -3.58 -18.30
N ASN A 207 47.36 -4.62 -17.49
CA ASN A 207 46.10 -4.80 -16.74
C ASN A 207 46.18 -4.61 -15.22
N GLN A 208 47.29 -4.13 -14.66
CA GLN A 208 47.40 -3.89 -13.20
C GLN A 208 47.22 -2.43 -12.76
N ILE A 209 47.10 -1.46 -13.69
CA ILE A 209 47.01 -0.03 -13.35
C ILE A 209 45.56 0.47 -13.28
N SER A 210 44.57 -0.20 -13.88
CA SER A 210 43.17 0.27 -13.84
C SER A 210 42.41 -0.09 -12.55
N LEU A 211 42.84 -1.12 -11.82
CA LEU A 211 42.16 -1.62 -10.62
C LEU A 211 42.42 -0.78 -9.35
N ARG A 212 43.57 -0.10 -9.23
CA ARG A 212 43.84 0.77 -8.08
C ARG A 212 43.10 2.13 -8.15
N ARG A 213 42.85 2.67 -9.35
CA ARG A 213 42.11 3.94 -9.51
C ARG A 213 40.61 3.83 -9.23
N PHE A 214 40.05 2.61 -9.23
CA PHE A 214 38.63 2.40 -8.95
C PHE A 214 38.33 2.26 -7.45
N GLN A 215 39.29 1.75 -6.66
CA GLN A 215 39.12 1.60 -5.21
C GLN A 215 39.26 2.92 -4.44
N GLU A 216 40.11 3.85 -4.87
CA GLU A 216 40.27 5.16 -4.18
C GLU A 216 39.10 6.14 -4.37
N ARG A 217 38.24 5.92 -5.37
CA ARG A 217 37.09 6.81 -5.63
C ARG A 217 35.84 6.48 -4.79
N SER A 218 35.83 5.34 -4.12
CA SER A 218 34.67 4.86 -3.34
C SER A 218 34.73 5.23 -1.85
N ALA A 219 35.81 5.83 -1.37
CA ALA A 219 35.99 6.21 0.04
C ALA A 219 35.71 7.71 0.34
N ARG A 220 35.13 8.46 -0.62
CA ARG A 220 34.84 9.90 -0.47
C ARG A 220 33.36 10.28 -0.35
N TYR A 221 32.49 9.29 -0.15
CA TYR A 221 31.04 9.50 0.08
C TYR A 221 30.51 8.64 1.22
N LEU A 222 31.21 8.72 2.36
CA LEU A 222 30.68 8.51 3.72
C LEU A 222 31.05 9.76 4.52
#